data_AF-A0A259Z048-F1
#
_entry.id   AF-A0A259Z048-F1
#
_cell.length_a   1.000
_cell.length_b   1.000
_cell.length_c   1.000
_cell.angle_alpha   90.00
_cell.angle_beta   90.00
_cell.angle_gamma   90.00
#
_symmetry.space_group_name_H-M   'P 1'
#
loop_
_entity.id
_entity.type
_entity.pdbx_description
1 polymer ?
#
loop_
_entity_poly.entity_id
_entity_poly.type
_entity_poly.pdbx_seq_one_letter_code
_entity_poly.pdbx_strand_id
1 'polypeptide(L)'
;MTVFGVLDRVLTRRLPLEPPDDPHAAILPTPIDNDDFFLTPPGIEDLAPGAVIRQRTTRGLVPRPRTALHQFMVRSTDARGLPAGVTASLLIPKRPWTGRGPRPVVAHNVAIDSLGATSTPSYRLVHGVGADLPPVMPLWLARGYAVLVADHQGPRMSYSEGTMAGHAVLDSLRGMTVVAPELADSPVVAYGYSGGAIATTWTAQLHPRYAPDVKLAGAVAGGTPTDFSMLLDTMNGTVAAGLLGAASMGLAREHPEMVELFGPKALLLASWVKDMSVLPLALGGLARLRIEDLASEPDPFDSDIARRVIAANRPGADAPSVPVAFFHGSASKWIGDRFIPEAGVTALIEQWRSKGANVHYEPVAGDHFIGAMTGLPFVLRWTAEQFAANGSG
;
A
#
# COMPACT_ATOMS: atom_id res chain seq x y z
N MET A 1 -31.41 6.47 20.69
CA MET A 1 -30.44 5.52 21.26
C MET A 1 -29.13 5.74 20.51
N THR A 2 -28.18 6.46 21.10
CA THR A 2 -26.94 6.86 20.42
C THR A 2 -26.06 5.64 20.14
N VAL A 3 -25.28 5.66 19.06
CA VAL A 3 -24.28 4.62 18.72
C VAL A 3 -23.36 4.36 19.93
N PHE A 4 -23.00 5.41 20.67
CA PHE A 4 -22.30 5.33 21.95
C PHE A 4 -23.00 4.46 23.00
N GLY A 5 -24.33 4.55 23.16
CA GLY A 5 -25.05 3.75 24.15
C GLY A 5 -25.21 2.27 23.79
N VAL A 6 -25.07 1.92 22.51
CA VAL A 6 -25.03 0.52 22.05
C VAL A 6 -23.61 -0.02 22.18
N LEU A 7 -22.60 0.76 21.76
CA LEU A 7 -21.18 0.38 21.89
C LEU A 7 -20.80 0.19 23.36
N ASP A 8 -21.19 1.11 24.23
CA ASP A 8 -20.92 1.05 25.68
C ASP A 8 -21.58 -0.18 26.34
N ARG A 9 -22.82 -0.53 25.95
CA ARG A 9 -23.51 -1.74 26.44
C ARG A 9 -22.94 -3.05 25.89
N VAL A 10 -22.39 -3.04 24.68
CA VAL A 10 -21.75 -4.22 24.07
C VAL A 10 -20.34 -4.42 24.64
N LEU A 11 -19.60 -3.33 24.85
CA LEU A 11 -18.25 -3.34 25.43
C LEU A 11 -18.26 -3.76 26.90
N THR A 12 -19.22 -3.28 27.70
CA THR A 12 -19.28 -3.55 29.16
C THR A 12 -19.76 -4.96 29.54
N ARG A 13 -20.42 -5.71 28.65
CA ARG A 13 -21.05 -7.01 29.01
C ARG A 13 -20.29 -8.25 28.54
N ARG A 14 -19.23 -8.12 27.73
CA ARG A 14 -18.54 -9.29 27.13
C ARG A 14 -17.01 -9.23 27.09
N LEU A 15 -16.37 -8.18 27.58
CA LEU A 15 -14.92 -8.02 27.46
C LEU A 15 -14.25 -7.94 28.84
N PRO A 16 -13.06 -8.55 29.02
CA PRO A 16 -12.21 -8.20 30.13
C PRO A 16 -11.93 -6.70 30.05
N LEU A 17 -12.19 -5.98 31.14
CA LEU A 17 -12.00 -4.53 31.25
C LEU A 17 -10.52 -4.14 31.39
N GLU A 18 -9.62 -5.12 31.42
CA GLU A 18 -8.19 -4.90 31.59
C GLU A 18 -7.50 -4.74 30.22
N PRO A 19 -6.68 -3.70 30.06
CA PRO A 19 -5.87 -3.54 28.86
C PRO A 19 -4.92 -4.73 28.69
N PRO A 20 -4.61 -5.15 27.45
CA PRO A 20 -3.71 -6.26 27.20
C PRO A 20 -2.32 -6.01 27.78
N ASP A 21 -1.68 -7.07 28.30
CA ASP A 21 -0.36 -7.02 28.95
C ASP A 21 0.75 -6.45 28.05
N ASP A 22 0.64 -6.68 26.74
CA ASP A 22 1.48 -6.06 25.70
C ASP A 22 0.58 -5.32 24.69
N PRO A 23 0.47 -3.98 24.81
CA PRO A 23 -0.33 -3.16 23.91
C PRO A 23 0.06 -3.27 22.43
N HIS A 24 1.35 -3.43 22.12
CA HIS A 24 1.81 -3.53 20.73
C HIS A 24 1.47 -4.89 20.15
N ALA A 25 1.74 -5.97 20.88
CA ALA A 25 1.37 -7.32 20.44
C ALA A 25 -0.14 -7.46 20.22
N ALA A 26 -0.97 -6.80 21.05
CA ALA A 26 -2.42 -6.85 20.95
C ALA A 26 -2.98 -6.27 19.64
N ILE A 27 -2.23 -5.40 18.96
CA ILE A 27 -2.65 -4.80 17.69
C ILE A 27 -2.04 -5.50 16.47
N LEU A 28 -1.13 -6.45 16.63
CA LEU A 28 -0.53 -7.19 15.51
C LEU A 28 -1.55 -8.08 14.78
N PRO A 29 -1.41 -8.26 13.46
CA PRO A 29 -2.30 -9.15 12.73
C PRO A 29 -2.14 -10.59 13.23
N THR A 30 -3.22 -11.37 13.21
CA THR A 30 -3.12 -12.81 13.40
C THR A 30 -2.34 -13.41 12.24
N PRO A 31 -1.25 -14.17 12.50
CA PRO A 31 -0.50 -14.84 11.44
C PRO A 31 -1.36 -15.84 10.65
N ILE A 32 -1.01 -16.06 9.38
CA ILE A 32 -1.61 -17.13 8.57
C ILE A 32 -0.90 -18.44 8.95
N ASP A 33 -1.45 -19.17 9.91
CA ASP A 33 -0.87 -20.39 10.48
C ASP A 33 -1.21 -21.67 9.71
N ASN A 34 -2.15 -21.60 8.77
CA ASN A 34 -2.60 -22.72 7.94
C ASN A 34 -1.89 -22.82 6.57
N ASP A 35 -0.96 -21.91 6.28
CA ASP A 35 -0.14 -21.92 5.06
C ASP A 35 1.25 -21.36 5.37
N ASP A 36 2.21 -22.26 5.62
CA ASP A 36 3.61 -21.95 5.92
C ASP A 36 4.27 -21.03 4.89
N PHE A 37 3.71 -20.93 3.68
CA PHE A 37 4.19 -20.01 2.66
C PHE A 37 4.22 -18.55 3.13
N PHE A 38 3.31 -18.16 4.02
CA PHE A 38 3.17 -16.79 4.53
C PHE A 38 3.93 -16.52 5.83
N LEU A 39 4.52 -17.55 6.45
CA LEU A 39 5.30 -17.40 7.66
C LEU A 39 6.76 -17.07 7.31
N THR A 40 7.26 -15.97 7.88
CA THR A 40 8.67 -15.59 7.73
C THR A 40 9.53 -16.60 8.51
N PRO A 41 10.45 -17.33 7.85
CA PRO A 41 11.33 -18.25 8.57
C PRO A 41 12.38 -17.47 9.38
N PRO A 42 12.96 -18.08 10.43
CA PRO A 42 14.16 -17.54 11.07
C PRO A 42 15.36 -17.59 10.11
N GLY A 43 16.40 -16.78 10.35
CA GLY A 43 17.65 -16.80 9.58
C GLY A 43 17.62 -15.94 8.30
N ILE A 44 16.61 -15.09 8.12
CA ILE A 44 16.53 -14.17 6.98
C ILE A 44 17.45 -12.95 7.14
N GLU A 45 18.05 -12.78 8.32
CA GLU A 45 18.93 -11.67 8.67
C GLU A 45 20.18 -11.64 7.78
N ASP A 46 20.68 -12.82 7.40
CA ASP A 46 21.88 -13.00 6.56
C ASP A 46 21.58 -12.87 5.05
N LEU A 47 20.31 -12.80 4.65
CA LEU A 47 19.92 -12.67 3.26
C LEU A 47 19.94 -11.20 2.84
N ALA A 48 20.38 -10.93 1.61
CA ALA A 48 20.30 -9.61 1.01
C ALA A 48 18.85 -9.21 0.70
N PRO A 49 18.49 -7.91 0.77
CA PRO A 49 17.20 -7.43 0.26
C PRO A 49 16.93 -7.90 -1.17
N GLY A 50 15.75 -8.48 -1.41
CA GLY A 50 15.34 -9.08 -2.68
C GLY A 50 15.68 -10.56 -2.85
N ALA A 51 16.44 -11.16 -1.94
CA ALA A 51 16.73 -12.60 -2.00
C ALA A 51 15.45 -13.42 -1.86
N VAL A 52 15.22 -14.36 -2.78
CA VAL A 52 14.06 -15.26 -2.75
C VAL A 52 14.23 -16.29 -1.64
N ILE A 53 13.31 -16.28 -0.68
CA ILE A 53 13.25 -17.22 0.44
C ILE A 53 12.54 -18.51 0.02
N ARG A 54 11.42 -18.39 -0.69
CA ARG A 54 10.62 -19.52 -1.19
C ARG A 54 9.76 -19.08 -2.37
N GLN A 55 9.36 -20.04 -3.20
CA GLN A 55 8.49 -19.79 -4.34
C GLN A 55 7.58 -20.99 -4.64
N ARG A 56 6.41 -20.72 -5.20
CA ARG A 56 5.46 -21.74 -5.69
C ARG A 56 4.71 -21.24 -6.92
N THR A 57 4.26 -22.17 -7.76
CA THR A 57 3.32 -21.89 -8.85
C THR A 57 1.93 -22.34 -8.42
N THR A 58 0.92 -21.49 -8.60
CA THR A 58 -0.47 -21.77 -8.21
C THR A 58 -1.45 -21.32 -9.29
N ARG A 59 -2.69 -21.81 -9.22
CA ARG A 59 -3.78 -21.42 -10.14
C ARG A 59 -4.73 -20.40 -9.52
N GLY A 60 -4.70 -20.27 -8.18
CA GLY A 60 -5.67 -19.55 -7.37
C GLY A 60 -7.09 -20.10 -7.48
N LEU A 61 -8.02 -19.52 -6.72
CA LEU A 61 -9.42 -19.96 -6.66
C LEU A 61 -10.15 -19.74 -8.00
N VAL A 62 -9.90 -18.61 -8.66
CA VAL A 62 -10.51 -18.28 -9.95
C VAL A 62 -9.58 -18.74 -11.08
N PRO A 63 -10.04 -19.62 -12.01
CA PRO A 63 -9.22 -20.08 -13.12
C PRO A 63 -8.73 -18.93 -14.00
N ARG A 64 -7.41 -18.85 -14.21
CA ARG A 64 -6.76 -17.89 -15.13
C ARG A 64 -6.03 -18.67 -16.23
N PRO A 65 -6.74 -19.35 -17.16
CA PRO A 65 -6.12 -20.32 -18.07
C PRO A 65 -5.02 -19.71 -18.96
N ARG A 66 -5.08 -18.39 -19.21
CA ARG A 66 -4.16 -17.61 -20.04
C ARG A 66 -3.03 -16.93 -19.28
N THR A 67 -2.92 -17.13 -17.96
CA THR A 67 -1.94 -16.44 -17.10
C THR A 67 -1.26 -17.46 -16.18
N ALA A 68 0.06 -17.47 -16.15
CA ALA A 68 0.83 -18.16 -15.10
C ALA A 68 0.83 -17.28 -13.84
N LEU A 69 0.68 -17.90 -12.67
CA LEU A 69 0.69 -17.22 -11.39
C LEU A 69 1.76 -17.88 -10.51
N HIS A 70 2.82 -17.13 -10.24
CA HIS A 70 3.87 -17.49 -9.31
C HIS A 70 3.67 -16.67 -8.03
N GLN A 71 3.81 -17.31 -6.88
CA GLN A 71 3.96 -16.63 -5.61
C GLN A 71 5.37 -16.86 -5.12
N PHE A 72 5.97 -15.84 -4.52
CA PHE A 72 7.27 -15.96 -3.90
C PHE A 72 7.33 -15.08 -2.65
N MET A 73 8.24 -15.42 -1.74
CA MET A 73 8.60 -14.57 -0.61
C MET A 73 10.04 -14.11 -0.82
N VAL A 74 10.29 -12.83 -0.60
CA VAL A 74 11.63 -12.24 -0.57
C VAL A 74 11.96 -11.78 0.83
N ARG A 75 13.26 -11.72 1.14
CA ARG A 75 13.75 -10.90 2.23
C ARG A 75 13.64 -9.43 1.83
N SER A 76 12.99 -8.63 2.65
CA SER A 76 12.88 -7.17 2.53
C SER A 76 13.33 -6.49 3.83
N THR A 77 13.05 -5.19 3.96
CA THR A 77 13.44 -4.35 5.10
C THR A 77 12.23 -3.57 5.58
N ASP A 78 11.92 -3.67 6.87
CA ASP A 78 10.79 -2.95 7.48
C ASP A 78 11.09 -1.44 7.67
N ALA A 79 10.13 -0.69 8.21
CA ALA A 79 10.27 0.75 8.40
C ALA A 79 11.36 1.14 9.42
N ARG A 80 11.77 0.18 10.28
CA ARG A 80 12.81 0.34 11.31
C ARG A 80 14.17 -0.17 10.84
N GLY A 81 14.29 -0.63 9.60
CA GLY A 81 15.53 -1.18 9.07
C GLY A 81 15.78 -2.65 9.41
N LEU A 82 14.79 -3.36 9.96
CA LEU A 82 14.92 -4.77 10.33
C LEU A 82 14.49 -5.70 9.18
N PRO A 83 15.06 -6.92 9.08
CA PRO A 83 14.66 -7.89 8.08
C PRO A 83 13.18 -8.28 8.19
N ALA A 84 12.48 -8.36 7.05
CA ALA A 84 11.09 -8.79 6.98
C ALA A 84 10.86 -9.72 5.79
N GLY A 85 10.06 -10.78 5.96
CA GLY A 85 9.59 -11.60 4.84
C GLY A 85 8.41 -10.94 4.14
N VAL A 86 8.54 -10.67 2.84
CA VAL A 86 7.49 -10.06 2.01
C VAL A 86 7.08 -11.03 0.91
N THR A 87 5.79 -11.34 0.84
CA THR A 87 5.21 -12.15 -0.22
C THR A 87 4.82 -11.30 -1.43
N ALA A 88 4.87 -11.89 -2.61
CA ALA A 88 4.45 -11.25 -3.85
C ALA A 88 3.84 -12.27 -4.80
N SER A 89 3.01 -11.80 -5.72
CA SER A 89 2.43 -12.57 -6.82
C SER A 89 2.85 -12.01 -8.15
N LEU A 90 3.42 -12.85 -9.01
CA LEU A 90 3.79 -12.54 -10.38
C LEU A 90 2.83 -13.23 -11.36
N LEU A 91 2.13 -12.41 -12.14
CA LEU A 91 1.17 -12.84 -13.15
C LEU A 91 1.77 -12.63 -14.54
N ILE A 92 1.99 -13.71 -15.28
CA ILE A 92 2.63 -13.68 -16.60
C ILE A 92 1.64 -14.19 -17.66
N PRO A 93 1.24 -13.39 -18.66
CA PRO A 93 0.45 -13.89 -19.78
C PRO A 93 1.15 -15.06 -20.48
N LYS A 94 0.46 -16.18 -20.72
CA LYS A 94 1.07 -17.36 -21.36
C LYS A 94 1.35 -17.17 -22.85
N ARG A 95 0.67 -16.21 -23.49
CA ARG A 95 0.99 -15.85 -24.89
C ARG A 95 2.39 -15.24 -24.95
N PRO A 96 3.17 -15.50 -26.02
CA PRO A 96 4.43 -14.81 -26.25
C PRO A 96 4.25 -13.29 -26.28
N TRP A 97 5.27 -12.56 -25.82
CA TRP A 97 5.33 -11.12 -25.99
C TRP A 97 5.74 -10.82 -27.44
N THR A 98 5.01 -9.93 -28.11
CA THR A 98 5.24 -9.59 -29.53
C THR A 98 5.67 -8.13 -29.72
N GLY A 99 5.85 -7.38 -28.64
CA GLY A 99 6.40 -6.02 -28.71
C GLY A 99 7.92 -6.04 -28.82
N ARG A 100 8.52 -4.85 -28.89
CA ARG A 100 9.98 -4.69 -28.90
C ARG A 100 10.56 -4.94 -27.51
N GLY A 101 11.80 -5.45 -27.47
CA GLY A 101 12.54 -5.70 -26.23
C GLY A 101 11.91 -6.76 -25.31
N PRO A 102 12.41 -6.86 -24.07
CA PRO A 102 11.84 -7.71 -23.04
C PRO A 102 10.38 -7.36 -22.73
N ARG A 103 9.62 -8.33 -22.22
CA ARG A 103 8.20 -8.10 -21.87
C ARG A 103 8.09 -7.07 -20.74
N PRO A 104 7.36 -5.96 -20.89
CA PRO A 104 7.20 -4.99 -19.82
C PRO A 104 6.51 -5.57 -18.57
N VAL A 105 6.88 -5.04 -17.40
CA VAL A 105 6.26 -5.38 -16.11
C VAL A 105 5.57 -4.17 -15.52
N VAL A 106 4.34 -4.36 -15.05
CA VAL A 106 3.66 -3.39 -14.17
C VAL A 106 3.78 -3.86 -12.73
N ALA A 107 4.45 -3.09 -11.88
CA ALA A 107 4.38 -3.25 -10.43
C ALA A 107 3.06 -2.63 -9.97
N HIS A 108 2.03 -3.47 -9.83
CA HIS A 108 0.67 -3.05 -9.56
C HIS A 108 0.41 -3.10 -8.04
N ASN A 109 0.52 -1.93 -7.44
CA ASN A 109 0.33 -1.72 -6.01
C ASN A 109 -1.15 -1.53 -5.72
N VAL A 110 -1.80 -2.63 -5.33
CA VAL A 110 -3.23 -2.66 -4.94
C VAL A 110 -3.45 -1.82 -3.69
N ALA A 111 -4.59 -1.12 -3.58
CA ALA A 111 -5.03 -0.53 -2.32
C ALA A 111 -5.47 -1.64 -1.35
N ILE A 112 -4.54 -2.09 -0.49
CA ILE A 112 -4.78 -3.17 0.47
C ILE A 112 -5.69 -2.67 1.60
N ASP A 113 -5.35 -1.52 2.16
CA ASP A 113 -6.13 -0.72 3.11
C ASP A 113 -6.78 -1.55 4.24
N SER A 114 -6.03 -2.54 4.72
CA SER A 114 -6.54 -3.60 5.60
C SER A 114 -5.58 -3.88 6.75
N LEU A 115 -6.08 -4.51 7.81
CA LEU A 115 -5.28 -4.83 8.99
C LEU A 115 -5.00 -6.33 9.12
N GLY A 116 -5.85 -7.22 8.60
CA GLY A 116 -5.64 -8.67 8.74
C GLY A 116 -4.70 -9.28 7.71
N ALA A 117 -3.84 -10.21 8.12
CA ALA A 117 -2.85 -10.87 7.25
C ALA A 117 -3.48 -11.54 6.01
N THR A 118 -4.67 -12.14 6.16
CA THR A 118 -5.42 -12.77 5.04
C THR A 118 -5.98 -11.77 4.03
N SER A 119 -5.89 -10.46 4.30
CA SER A 119 -6.26 -9.40 3.36
C SER A 119 -5.15 -9.10 2.35
N THR A 120 -3.95 -9.64 2.56
CA THR A 120 -2.81 -9.40 1.68
C THR A 120 -3.08 -9.88 0.24
N PRO A 121 -2.67 -9.13 -0.81
CA PRO A 121 -3.03 -9.44 -2.19
C PRO A 121 -2.68 -10.86 -2.63
N SER A 122 -1.49 -11.34 -2.28
CA SER A 122 -1.05 -12.67 -2.70
C SER A 122 -1.92 -13.78 -2.10
N TYR A 123 -2.35 -13.66 -0.83
CA TYR A 123 -3.31 -14.59 -0.23
C TYR A 123 -4.68 -14.47 -0.91
N ARG A 124 -5.18 -13.25 -1.12
CA ARG A 124 -6.47 -12.97 -1.75
C ARG A 124 -6.56 -13.49 -3.18
N LEU A 125 -5.48 -13.42 -3.97
CA LEU A 125 -5.43 -13.93 -5.34
C LEU A 125 -5.62 -15.45 -5.43
N VAL A 126 -5.26 -16.16 -4.35
CA VAL A 126 -5.36 -17.61 -4.24
C VAL A 126 -6.63 -18.07 -3.53
N HIS A 127 -7.03 -17.41 -2.45
CA HIS A 127 -8.10 -17.88 -1.56
C HIS A 127 -9.40 -17.06 -1.63
N GLY A 128 -9.45 -16.01 -2.45
CA GLY A 128 -10.62 -15.17 -2.56
C GLY A 128 -10.75 -14.46 -3.90
N VAL A 129 -11.56 -13.40 -3.90
CA VAL A 129 -11.65 -12.47 -5.03
C VAL A 129 -10.63 -11.36 -4.75
N GLY A 130 -9.54 -11.31 -5.52
CA GLY A 130 -8.61 -10.17 -5.44
C GLY A 130 -9.40 -8.88 -5.68
N ALA A 131 -9.37 -7.96 -4.71
CA ALA A 131 -9.99 -6.65 -4.86
C ALA A 131 -8.97 -5.75 -5.55
N ASP A 132 -9.24 -5.38 -6.79
CA ASP A 132 -8.48 -4.40 -7.55
C ASP A 132 -9.43 -3.24 -7.86
N LEU A 133 -9.19 -2.07 -7.27
CA LEU A 133 -10.02 -0.89 -7.43
C LEU A 133 -9.13 0.34 -7.68
N PRO A 134 -9.21 0.97 -8.88
CA PRO A 134 -9.98 0.52 -10.06
C PRO A 134 -9.44 -0.80 -10.63
N PRO A 135 -10.24 -1.64 -11.32
CA PRO A 135 -9.84 -2.97 -11.79
C PRO A 135 -8.92 -2.91 -13.01
N VAL A 136 -7.68 -2.46 -12.85
CA VAL A 136 -6.73 -2.20 -13.94
C VAL A 136 -5.86 -3.41 -14.27
N MET A 137 -5.65 -4.33 -13.35
CA MET A 137 -4.84 -5.53 -13.56
C MET A 137 -5.28 -6.35 -14.80
N PRO A 138 -6.59 -6.60 -15.06
CA PRO A 138 -7.02 -7.26 -16.29
C PRO A 138 -6.59 -6.50 -17.56
N LEU A 139 -6.55 -5.16 -17.52
CA LEU A 139 -6.15 -4.32 -18.65
C LEU A 139 -4.64 -4.40 -18.92
N TRP A 140 -3.81 -4.57 -17.88
CA TRP A 140 -2.37 -4.83 -18.01
C TRP A 140 -2.10 -6.18 -18.66
N LEU A 141 -2.73 -7.23 -18.14
CA LEU A 141 -2.60 -8.58 -18.68
C LEU A 141 -3.12 -8.66 -20.13
N ALA A 142 -4.21 -7.95 -20.45
CA ALA A 142 -4.75 -7.85 -21.81
C ALA A 142 -3.82 -7.11 -22.78
N ARG A 143 -2.94 -6.23 -22.30
CA ARG A 143 -1.85 -5.61 -23.10
C ARG A 143 -0.63 -6.52 -23.24
N GLY A 144 -0.57 -7.63 -22.51
CA GLY A 144 0.53 -8.60 -22.58
C GLY A 144 1.67 -8.31 -21.61
N TYR A 145 1.51 -7.31 -20.74
CA TYR A 145 2.46 -7.02 -19.68
C TYR A 145 2.40 -8.12 -18.62
N ALA A 146 3.54 -8.42 -18.00
CA ALA A 146 3.54 -9.13 -16.74
C ALA A 146 3.09 -8.16 -15.63
N VAL A 147 2.49 -8.69 -14.57
CA VAL A 147 2.03 -7.90 -13.43
C VAL A 147 2.63 -8.48 -12.17
N LEU A 148 3.40 -7.67 -11.45
CA LEU A 148 3.88 -7.99 -10.12
C LEU A 148 3.00 -7.28 -9.09
N VAL A 149 2.48 -8.04 -8.13
CA VAL A 149 1.68 -7.53 -7.01
C VAL A 149 2.40 -7.91 -5.72
N ALA A 150 3.09 -6.96 -5.11
CA ALA A 150 3.74 -7.15 -3.82
C ALA A 150 2.74 -6.95 -2.68
N ASP A 151 2.91 -7.72 -1.60
CA ASP A 151 2.18 -7.54 -0.35
C ASP A 151 2.81 -6.40 0.44
N HIS A 152 2.63 -5.18 -0.08
CA HIS A 152 3.43 -4.02 0.31
C HIS A 152 3.20 -3.53 1.74
N GLN A 153 2.12 -3.93 2.40
CA GLN A 153 1.96 -3.67 3.83
C GLN A 153 2.83 -4.58 4.73
N GLY A 154 3.61 -5.49 4.15
CA GLY A 154 4.51 -6.36 4.89
C GLY A 154 3.81 -7.37 5.82
N PRO A 155 4.60 -8.16 6.58
CA PRO A 155 4.07 -9.23 7.43
C PRO A 155 3.22 -8.70 8.60
N ARG A 156 3.42 -7.44 9.00
CA ARG A 156 2.63 -6.79 10.04
C ARG A 156 1.38 -6.11 9.51
N MET A 157 1.11 -6.13 8.20
CA MET A 157 -0.03 -5.42 7.61
C MET A 157 -0.05 -3.94 8.06
N SER A 158 1.09 -3.27 7.93
CA SER A 158 1.31 -1.87 8.33
C SER A 158 0.71 -0.89 7.32
N TYR A 159 -0.61 -0.86 7.25
CA TYR A 159 -1.33 0.05 6.36
C TYR A 159 -0.86 1.50 6.56
N SER A 160 -0.63 2.19 5.44
CA SER A 160 -0.11 3.56 5.33
C SER A 160 1.36 3.76 5.65
N GLU A 161 2.11 2.74 6.09
CA GLU A 161 3.56 2.87 6.25
C GLU A 161 4.25 2.79 4.87
N GLY A 162 4.77 3.92 4.42
CA GLY A 162 5.36 4.09 3.10
C GLY A 162 6.74 3.48 2.94
N THR A 163 7.60 3.51 3.96
CA THR A 163 8.95 2.95 3.88
C THR A 163 8.90 1.43 3.70
N MET A 164 8.12 0.75 4.54
CA MET A 164 7.83 -0.69 4.39
C MET A 164 7.26 -0.99 2.99
N ALA A 165 6.31 -0.19 2.52
CA ALA A 165 5.68 -0.40 1.21
C ALA A 165 6.65 -0.25 0.04
N GLY A 166 7.48 0.79 0.04
CA GLY A 166 8.48 0.98 -1.02
C GLY A 166 9.55 -0.12 -1.03
N HIS A 167 10.07 -0.52 0.14
CA HIS A 167 11.03 -1.64 0.24
C HIS A 167 10.41 -2.95 -0.25
N ALA A 168 9.18 -3.26 0.18
CA ALA A 168 8.47 -4.47 -0.23
C ALA A 168 8.32 -4.58 -1.74
N VAL A 169 7.96 -3.48 -2.42
CA VAL A 169 7.81 -3.46 -3.88
C VAL A 169 9.16 -3.62 -4.58
N LEU A 170 10.18 -2.84 -4.17
CA LEU A 170 11.50 -2.87 -4.79
C LEU A 170 12.21 -4.22 -4.62
N ASP A 171 12.14 -4.82 -3.43
CA ASP A 171 12.72 -6.14 -3.17
C ASP A 171 11.94 -7.26 -3.87
N SER A 172 10.62 -7.11 -4.01
CA SER A 172 9.83 -8.06 -4.82
C SER A 172 10.23 -7.99 -6.30
N LEU A 173 10.57 -6.81 -6.82
CA LEU A 173 11.09 -6.64 -8.18
C LEU A 173 12.48 -7.28 -8.35
N ARG A 174 13.34 -7.20 -7.34
CA ARG A 174 14.62 -7.95 -7.33
C ARG A 174 14.37 -9.47 -7.35
N GLY A 175 13.51 -9.96 -6.46
CA GLY A 175 13.19 -11.39 -6.39
C GLY A 175 12.52 -11.92 -7.66
N MET A 176 11.72 -11.10 -8.34
CA MET A 176 11.11 -11.43 -9.64
C MET A 176 12.16 -11.87 -10.67
N THR A 177 13.36 -11.27 -10.68
CA THR A 177 14.43 -11.62 -11.63
C THR A 177 14.95 -13.05 -11.46
N VAL A 178 14.81 -13.63 -10.27
CA VAL A 178 15.17 -15.02 -9.97
C VAL A 178 14.01 -15.96 -10.28
N VAL A 179 12.78 -15.54 -9.95
CA VAL A 179 11.54 -16.32 -10.15
C VAL A 179 11.21 -16.47 -11.64
N ALA A 180 11.45 -15.41 -12.42
CA ALA A 180 11.21 -15.35 -13.86
C ALA A 180 12.38 -14.65 -14.56
N PRO A 181 13.50 -15.36 -14.80
CA PRO A 181 14.71 -14.79 -15.42
C PRO A 181 14.46 -14.12 -16.77
N GLU A 182 13.43 -14.53 -17.52
CA GLU A 182 13.02 -13.90 -18.76
C GLU A 182 12.51 -12.45 -18.61
N LEU A 183 12.25 -12.01 -17.37
CA LEU A 183 11.84 -10.64 -17.01
C LEU A 183 12.96 -9.83 -16.36
N ALA A 184 14.18 -10.35 -16.25
CA ALA A 184 15.28 -9.68 -15.54
C ALA A 184 15.63 -8.30 -16.14
N ASP A 185 15.58 -8.19 -17.47
CA ASP A 185 15.85 -6.95 -18.21
C ASP A 185 14.58 -6.14 -18.54
N SER A 186 13.43 -6.55 -18.00
CA SER A 186 12.17 -5.90 -18.32
C SER A 186 12.08 -4.48 -17.77
N PRO A 187 11.61 -3.50 -18.57
CA PRO A 187 11.27 -2.20 -18.03
C PRO A 187 10.06 -2.33 -17.11
N VAL A 188 10.12 -1.66 -15.96
CA VAL A 188 9.08 -1.71 -14.92
C VAL A 188 8.39 -0.37 -14.79
N VAL A 189 7.06 -0.34 -14.80
CA VAL A 189 6.30 0.85 -14.36
C VAL A 189 5.53 0.50 -13.10
N ALA A 190 5.72 1.30 -12.04
CA ALA A 190 4.93 1.18 -10.83
C ALA A 190 3.58 1.92 -11.00
N TYR A 191 2.48 1.29 -10.58
CA TYR A 191 1.15 1.87 -10.62
C TYR A 191 0.42 1.61 -9.31
N GLY A 192 -0.27 2.62 -8.79
CA GLY A 192 -1.19 2.45 -7.66
C GLY A 192 -2.18 3.60 -7.54
N TYR A 193 -3.33 3.33 -6.92
CA TYR A 193 -4.37 4.32 -6.63
C TYR A 193 -4.73 4.28 -5.14
N SER A 194 -5.12 5.43 -4.56
CA SER A 194 -5.51 5.54 -3.14
C SER A 194 -4.41 5.01 -2.22
N GLY A 195 -4.67 4.07 -1.30
CA GLY A 195 -3.61 3.48 -0.47
C GLY A 195 -2.49 2.78 -1.26
N GLY A 196 -2.79 2.26 -2.46
CA GLY A 196 -1.77 1.73 -3.38
C GLY A 196 -0.86 2.83 -3.97
N ALA A 197 -1.35 4.07 -4.04
CA ALA A 197 -0.55 5.21 -4.47
C ALA A 197 0.52 5.60 -3.44
N ILE A 198 0.32 5.30 -2.15
CA ILE A 198 1.35 5.43 -1.11
C ILE A 198 2.55 4.55 -1.50
N ALA A 199 2.32 3.25 -1.71
CA ALA A 199 3.36 2.29 -2.10
C ALA A 199 4.07 2.71 -3.40
N THR A 200 3.32 3.17 -4.41
CA THR A 200 3.90 3.65 -5.69
C THR A 200 4.78 4.88 -5.50
N THR A 201 4.34 5.84 -4.69
CA THR A 201 5.07 7.09 -4.40
C THR A 201 6.39 6.78 -3.68
N TRP A 202 6.33 5.92 -2.66
CA TRP A 202 7.51 5.49 -1.90
C TRP A 202 8.45 4.60 -2.72
N THR A 203 7.92 3.76 -3.61
CA THR A 203 8.74 2.99 -4.58
C THR A 203 9.59 3.94 -5.42
N ALA A 204 8.98 4.99 -5.99
CA ALA A 204 9.69 5.97 -6.82
C ALA A 204 10.71 6.79 -6.04
N GLN A 205 10.37 7.18 -4.81
CA GLN A 205 11.26 7.93 -3.92
C GLN A 205 12.49 7.12 -3.49
N LEU A 206 12.30 5.88 -3.07
CA LEU A 206 13.36 5.05 -2.49
C LEU A 206 14.25 4.42 -3.57
N HIS A 207 13.72 4.20 -4.78
CA HIS A 207 14.43 3.58 -5.91
C HIS A 207 15.89 4.06 -6.08
N PRO A 208 16.20 5.37 -6.21
CA PRO A 208 17.57 5.82 -6.49
C PRO A 208 18.60 5.45 -5.41
N ARG A 209 18.19 5.29 -4.15
CA ARG A 209 19.11 5.00 -3.02
C ARG A 209 19.05 3.55 -2.56
N TYR A 210 17.87 2.94 -2.58
CA TYR A 210 17.62 1.62 -2.03
C TYR A 210 17.78 0.50 -3.06
N ALA A 211 17.30 0.74 -4.29
CA ALA A 211 17.31 -0.27 -5.34
C ALA A 211 17.59 0.30 -6.75
N PRO A 212 18.73 0.97 -6.95
CA PRO A 212 19.10 1.53 -8.26
C PRO A 212 19.32 0.46 -9.33
N ASP A 213 19.50 -0.80 -8.94
CA ASP A 213 19.60 -1.97 -9.81
C ASP A 213 18.27 -2.36 -10.47
N VAL A 214 17.12 -1.99 -9.87
CA VAL A 214 15.79 -2.25 -10.45
C VAL A 214 15.57 -1.39 -11.69
N LYS A 215 15.13 -2.00 -12.80
CA LYS A 215 14.85 -1.34 -14.09
C LYS A 215 13.54 -0.54 -14.09
N LEU A 216 13.39 0.37 -13.13
CA LEU A 216 12.23 1.25 -13.03
C LEU A 216 12.26 2.27 -14.17
N ALA A 217 11.26 2.18 -15.05
CA ALA A 217 11.06 3.08 -16.19
C ALA A 217 10.17 4.28 -15.84
N GLY A 218 9.38 4.19 -14.76
CA GLY A 218 8.57 5.28 -14.25
C GLY A 218 7.58 4.82 -13.17
N ALA A 219 6.87 5.77 -12.58
CA ALA A 219 5.79 5.51 -11.63
C ALA A 219 4.57 6.39 -11.91
N VAL A 220 3.36 5.84 -11.84
CA VAL A 220 2.10 6.57 -11.98
C VAL A 220 1.18 6.29 -10.79
N ALA A 221 0.89 7.33 -10.02
CA ALA A 221 0.12 7.26 -8.79
C ALA A 221 -1.11 8.17 -8.87
N GLY A 222 -2.23 7.81 -8.22
CA GLY A 222 -3.37 8.73 -8.16
C GLY A 222 -4.22 8.64 -6.91
N GLY A 223 -4.93 9.73 -6.62
CA GLY A 223 -5.68 9.86 -5.36
C GLY A 223 -4.75 9.76 -4.15
N THR A 224 -3.52 10.29 -4.26
CA THR A 224 -2.37 9.92 -3.43
C THR A 224 -2.43 10.57 -2.04
N PRO A 225 -2.54 9.78 -0.95
CA PRO A 225 -2.32 10.29 0.40
C PRO A 225 -0.82 10.55 0.58
N THR A 226 -0.44 11.82 0.71
CA THR A 226 0.96 12.27 0.77
C THR A 226 1.33 12.89 2.11
N ASP A 227 0.34 13.22 2.93
CA ASP A 227 0.58 13.78 4.25
C ASP A 227 -0.53 13.36 5.21
N PHE A 228 -0.15 12.59 6.23
CA PHE A 228 -1.09 12.06 7.21
C PHE A 228 -1.80 13.18 7.99
N SER A 229 -1.13 14.30 8.28
CA SER A 229 -1.76 15.40 9.01
C SER A 229 -2.91 16.04 8.24
N MET A 230 -2.84 16.05 6.90
CA MET A 230 -3.93 16.61 6.07
C MET A 230 -5.16 15.70 6.03
N LEU A 231 -5.01 14.41 6.32
CA LEU A 231 -6.13 13.47 6.37
C LEU A 231 -6.99 13.66 7.61
N LEU A 232 -6.46 14.30 8.65
CA LEU A 232 -7.23 14.59 9.87
C LEU A 232 -8.41 15.50 9.55
N ASP A 233 -8.21 16.52 8.71
CA ASP A 233 -9.25 17.49 8.36
C ASP A 233 -10.37 16.89 7.52
N THR A 234 -10.08 15.86 6.71
CA THR A 234 -11.04 15.27 5.76
C THR A 234 -11.63 13.93 6.22
N MET A 235 -10.90 13.15 7.02
CA MET A 235 -11.28 11.79 7.40
C MET A 235 -11.65 11.64 8.88
N ASN A 236 -11.07 12.43 9.79
CA ASN A 236 -11.28 12.26 11.22
C ASN A 236 -12.70 12.67 11.63
N GLY A 237 -13.43 11.79 12.34
CA GLY A 237 -14.84 12.02 12.67
C GLY A 237 -15.79 12.05 11.46
N THR A 238 -15.35 11.62 10.28
CA THR A 238 -16.21 11.53 9.07
C THR A 238 -16.50 10.07 8.73
N VAL A 239 -17.21 9.82 7.62
CA VAL A 239 -17.46 8.46 7.13
C VAL A 239 -16.19 7.71 6.74
N ALA A 240 -15.05 8.41 6.61
CA ALA A 240 -13.74 7.82 6.34
C ALA A 240 -12.91 7.55 7.62
N ALA A 241 -13.46 7.85 8.80
CA ALA A 241 -12.75 7.71 10.09
C ALA A 241 -12.24 6.28 10.35
N GLY A 242 -12.95 5.26 9.87
CA GLY A 242 -12.53 3.86 10.02
C GLY A 242 -11.23 3.55 9.27
N LEU A 243 -11.04 4.12 8.07
CA LEU A 243 -9.80 3.96 7.31
C LEU A 243 -8.67 4.81 7.89
N LEU A 244 -8.95 6.00 8.42
CA LEU A 244 -7.95 6.81 9.11
C LEU A 244 -7.46 6.12 10.40
N GLY A 245 -8.38 5.53 11.17
CA GLY A 245 -8.03 4.73 12.35
C GLY A 245 -7.20 3.49 11.98
N ALA A 246 -7.56 2.80 10.91
CA ALA A 246 -6.78 1.68 10.39
C ALA A 246 -5.37 2.10 9.93
N ALA A 247 -5.25 3.24 9.25
CA ALA A 247 -3.96 3.79 8.83
C ALA A 247 -3.08 4.13 10.05
N SER A 248 -3.66 4.77 11.07
CA SER A 248 -2.97 5.08 12.34
C SER A 248 -2.48 3.82 13.04
N MET A 249 -3.31 2.78 13.06
CA MET A 249 -2.96 1.49 13.63
C MET A 249 -1.87 0.78 12.81
N GLY A 250 -1.90 0.88 11.48
CA GLY A 250 -0.86 0.35 10.60
C GLY A 250 0.50 1.00 10.85
N LEU A 251 0.55 2.31 11.08
CA LEU A 251 1.76 3.00 11.51
C LEU A 251 2.23 2.52 12.88
N ALA A 252 1.33 2.37 13.85
CA ALA A 252 1.69 1.89 15.20
C ALA A 252 2.30 0.48 15.20
N ARG A 253 2.03 -0.34 14.17
CA ARG A 253 2.66 -1.66 14.04
C ARG A 253 4.14 -1.59 13.66
N GLU A 254 4.54 -0.54 12.95
CA GLU A 254 5.93 -0.25 12.56
C GLU A 254 6.63 0.70 13.53
N HIS A 255 5.86 1.50 14.26
CA HIS A 255 6.30 2.46 15.26
C HIS A 255 5.66 2.14 16.63
N PRO A 256 6.19 1.14 17.37
CA PRO A 256 5.57 0.66 18.60
C PRO A 256 5.36 1.75 19.65
N GLU A 257 6.17 2.82 19.66
CA GLU A 257 6.00 3.97 20.55
C GLU A 257 4.64 4.66 20.40
N MET A 258 3.96 4.54 19.25
CA MET A 258 2.63 5.12 19.05
C MET A 258 1.57 4.51 19.97
N VAL A 259 1.77 3.30 20.51
CA VAL A 259 0.79 2.69 21.43
C VAL A 259 0.65 3.48 22.73
N GLU A 260 1.62 4.32 23.09
CA GLU A 260 1.53 5.24 24.23
C GLU A 260 0.43 6.30 24.03
N LEU A 261 0.08 6.61 22.78
CA LEU A 261 -0.98 7.54 22.41
C LEU A 261 -2.37 6.89 22.44
N PHE A 262 -2.46 5.57 22.62
CA PHE A 262 -3.72 4.84 22.57
C PHE A 262 -4.35 4.82 23.96
N GLY A 263 -5.52 5.43 24.11
CA GLY A 263 -6.31 5.29 25.33
C GLY A 263 -6.84 3.86 25.49
N PRO A 264 -7.33 3.47 26.69
CA PRO A 264 -7.83 2.11 26.93
C PRO A 264 -8.91 1.66 25.93
N LYS A 265 -9.78 2.58 25.51
CA LYS A 265 -10.82 2.32 24.50
C LYS A 265 -10.23 2.12 23.10
N ALA A 266 -9.21 2.90 22.72
CA ALA A 266 -8.49 2.70 21.45
C ALA A 266 -7.88 1.31 21.41
N LEU A 267 -7.18 0.89 22.46
CA LEU A 267 -6.49 -0.39 22.50
C LEU A 267 -7.47 -1.58 22.44
N LEU A 268 -8.60 -1.49 23.16
CA LEU A 268 -9.66 -2.48 23.07
C LEU A 268 -10.27 -2.55 21.67
N LEU A 269 -10.58 -1.40 21.05
CA LEU A 269 -11.11 -1.37 19.69
C LEU A 269 -10.08 -1.89 18.66
N ALA A 270 -8.83 -1.48 18.79
CA ALA A 270 -7.72 -1.88 17.92
C ALA A 270 -7.52 -3.40 17.94
N SER A 271 -7.53 -4.02 19.12
CA SER A 271 -7.44 -5.48 19.24
C SER A 271 -8.63 -6.22 18.61
N TRP A 272 -9.82 -5.62 18.59
CA TRP A 272 -11.00 -6.20 17.94
C TRP A 272 -10.97 -6.06 16.41
N VAL A 273 -10.45 -4.96 15.87
CA VAL A 273 -10.40 -4.70 14.43
C VAL A 273 -9.10 -5.15 13.76
N LYS A 274 -8.14 -5.68 14.53
CA LYS A 274 -6.77 -5.99 14.06
C LYS A 274 -6.68 -6.93 12.87
N ASP A 275 -7.73 -7.71 12.61
CA ASP A 275 -7.80 -8.68 11.51
C ASP A 275 -8.79 -8.29 10.40
N MET A 276 -9.38 -7.09 10.46
CA MET A 276 -10.37 -6.65 9.49
C MET A 276 -9.75 -6.29 8.14
N SER A 277 -10.54 -6.51 7.07
CA SER A 277 -10.24 -6.05 5.71
C SER A 277 -10.83 -4.67 5.44
N VAL A 278 -10.46 -4.06 4.32
CA VAL A 278 -10.85 -2.69 3.93
C VAL A 278 -12.35 -2.43 3.99
N LEU A 279 -13.21 -3.36 3.57
CA LEU A 279 -14.67 -3.15 3.53
C LEU A 279 -15.28 -2.96 4.93
N PRO A 280 -15.10 -3.89 5.90
CA PRO A 280 -15.58 -3.67 7.26
C PRO A 280 -14.91 -2.47 7.94
N LEU A 281 -13.64 -2.16 7.65
CA LEU A 281 -12.97 -0.96 8.16
C LEU A 281 -13.63 0.32 7.64
N ALA A 282 -13.91 0.39 6.34
CA ALA A 282 -14.63 1.51 5.73
C ALA A 282 -16.05 1.67 6.30
N LEU A 283 -16.79 0.56 6.48
CA LEU A 283 -18.11 0.58 7.13
C LEU A 283 -18.04 1.02 8.59
N GLY A 284 -16.96 0.69 9.30
CA GLY A 284 -16.68 1.17 10.65
C GLY A 284 -16.66 2.70 10.74
N GLY A 285 -16.29 3.39 9.66
CA GLY A 285 -16.33 4.85 9.57
C GLY A 285 -17.74 5.45 9.74
N LEU A 286 -18.82 4.68 9.60
CA LEU A 286 -20.18 5.13 9.91
C LEU A 286 -20.35 5.51 11.40
N ALA A 287 -19.49 5.01 12.28
CA ALA A 287 -19.45 5.42 13.68
C ALA A 287 -18.89 6.84 13.89
N ARG A 288 -18.16 7.39 12.91
CA ARG A 288 -17.61 8.76 12.93
C ARG A 288 -16.83 9.10 14.20
N LEU A 289 -16.08 8.12 14.70
CA LEU A 289 -15.22 8.32 15.87
C LEU A 289 -14.08 9.27 15.51
N ARG A 290 -13.74 10.14 16.45
CA ARG A 290 -12.52 10.96 16.36
C ARG A 290 -11.38 10.22 17.06
N ILE A 291 -10.16 10.35 16.54
CA ILE A 291 -8.98 9.72 17.16
C ILE A 291 -8.73 10.29 18.56
N GLU A 292 -8.95 11.60 18.76
CA GLU A 292 -8.82 12.31 20.03
C GLU A 292 -9.76 11.75 21.11
N ASP A 293 -10.95 11.28 20.73
CA ASP A 293 -11.91 10.66 21.67
C ASP A 293 -11.44 9.28 22.17
N LEU A 294 -10.47 8.67 21.48
CA LEU A 294 -9.94 7.34 21.76
C LEU A 294 -8.50 7.38 22.31
N ALA A 295 -7.82 8.51 22.18
CA ALA A 295 -6.44 8.69 22.59
C ALA A 295 -6.26 8.72 24.11
N SER A 296 -5.01 8.53 24.56
CA SER A 296 -4.62 8.63 25.96
C SER A 296 -4.50 10.08 26.45
N GLU A 297 -4.43 11.03 25.52
CA GLU A 297 -4.32 12.47 25.78
C GLU A 297 -5.20 13.29 24.81
N PRO A 298 -5.55 14.55 25.14
CA PRO A 298 -6.50 15.34 24.36
C PRO A 298 -6.03 15.70 22.94
N ASP A 299 -4.74 15.97 22.76
CA ASP A 299 -4.16 16.46 21.50
C ASP A 299 -3.06 15.51 20.99
N PRO A 300 -3.39 14.24 20.67
CA PRO A 300 -2.40 13.18 20.39
C PRO A 300 -1.52 13.48 19.17
N PHE A 301 -2.03 14.29 18.23
CA PHE A 301 -1.31 14.69 17.02
C PHE A 301 -0.25 15.76 17.25
N ASP A 302 -0.32 16.48 18.38
CA ASP A 302 0.68 17.46 18.80
C ASP A 302 1.80 16.85 19.65
N SER A 303 1.66 15.58 20.04
CA SER A 303 2.71 14.83 20.73
C SER A 303 3.98 14.73 19.89
N ASP A 304 5.12 14.67 20.58
CA ASP A 304 6.41 14.46 19.91
C ASP A 304 6.46 13.11 19.17
N ILE A 305 5.74 12.11 19.67
CA ILE A 305 5.63 10.80 19.02
C ILE A 305 4.92 10.94 17.67
N ALA A 306 3.71 11.51 17.65
CA ALA A 306 2.94 11.66 16.42
C ALA A 306 3.67 12.54 15.40
N ARG A 307 4.23 13.68 15.81
CA ARG A 307 4.97 14.57 14.90
C ARG A 307 6.17 13.88 14.26
N ARG A 308 6.94 13.08 15.02
CA ARG A 308 8.07 12.32 14.47
C ARG A 308 7.61 11.27 13.48
N VAL A 309 6.60 10.46 13.81
CA VAL A 309 6.11 9.41 12.91
C VAL A 309 5.50 9.99 11.64
N ILE A 310 4.66 11.02 11.76
CA ILE A 310 4.06 11.71 10.60
C ILE A 310 5.15 12.30 9.70
N ALA A 311 6.17 12.94 10.28
CA ALA A 311 7.27 13.49 9.50
C ALA A 311 8.11 12.41 8.81
N ALA A 312 8.37 11.29 9.48
CA ALA A 312 9.12 10.16 8.92
C ALA A 312 8.35 9.47 7.77
N ASN A 313 7.02 9.42 7.86
CA ASN A 313 6.15 8.82 6.84
C ASN A 313 5.59 9.85 5.84
N ARG A 314 6.24 11.01 5.68
CA ARG A 314 5.90 11.99 4.63
C ARG A 314 6.85 11.85 3.43
N PRO A 315 6.38 11.43 2.24
CA PRO A 315 7.20 11.48 1.03
C PRO A 315 7.59 12.92 0.67
N GLY A 316 8.69 13.07 -0.05
CA GLY A 316 9.28 14.36 -0.46
C GLY A 316 10.78 14.48 -0.17
N ALA A 317 11.33 13.62 0.70
CA ALA A 317 12.71 13.69 1.17
C ALA A 317 13.74 13.48 0.05
N ASP A 318 13.60 12.42 -0.73
CA ASP A 318 14.40 12.14 -1.92
C ASP A 318 13.58 12.38 -3.19
N ALA A 319 14.24 12.87 -4.23
CA ALA A 319 13.62 13.09 -5.53
C ALA A 319 13.75 11.82 -6.39
N PRO A 320 12.67 11.35 -7.04
CA PRO A 320 12.75 10.23 -7.97
C PRO A 320 13.71 10.51 -9.13
N SER A 321 14.48 9.50 -9.53
CA SER A 321 15.38 9.56 -10.70
C SER A 321 14.69 9.15 -12.01
N VAL A 322 13.46 8.68 -11.94
CA VAL A 322 12.64 8.23 -13.07
C VAL A 322 11.46 9.20 -13.27
N PRO A 323 10.85 9.25 -14.48
CA PRO A 323 9.61 10.00 -14.67
C PRO A 323 8.51 9.52 -13.71
N VAL A 324 7.85 10.47 -13.04
CA VAL A 324 6.69 10.19 -12.19
C VAL A 324 5.48 10.96 -12.71
N ALA A 325 4.32 10.32 -12.73
CA ALA A 325 3.05 10.97 -13.01
C ALA A 325 2.11 10.84 -11.82
N PHE A 326 1.45 11.95 -11.48
CA PHE A 326 0.33 11.95 -10.56
C PHE A 326 -0.96 12.29 -11.30
N PHE A 327 -2.06 11.64 -10.92
CA PHE A 327 -3.40 12.06 -11.32
C PHE A 327 -4.34 12.15 -10.11
N HIS A 328 -5.22 13.15 -10.08
CA HIS A 328 -6.07 13.38 -8.91
C HIS A 328 -7.44 13.90 -9.32
N GLY A 329 -8.49 13.48 -8.59
CA GLY A 329 -9.81 14.07 -8.71
C GLY A 329 -9.73 15.55 -8.31
N SER A 330 -9.75 16.45 -9.29
CA SER A 330 -9.41 17.86 -9.07
C SER A 330 -10.64 18.74 -9.02
N ALA A 331 -10.68 19.64 -8.04
CA ALA A 331 -11.73 20.66 -7.95
C ALA A 331 -11.70 21.63 -9.14
N SER A 332 -10.56 21.72 -9.85
CA SER A 332 -10.45 22.51 -11.09
C SER A 332 -11.20 21.89 -12.28
N LYS A 333 -11.46 20.59 -12.23
CA LYS A 333 -12.16 19.85 -13.30
C LYS A 333 -13.61 19.59 -12.96
N TRP A 334 -13.92 19.29 -11.70
CA TRP A 334 -15.29 19.10 -11.20
C TRP A 334 -15.37 19.14 -9.66
N ILE A 335 -15.97 18.14 -9.01
CA ILE A 335 -16.24 18.13 -7.55
C ILE A 335 -14.99 18.00 -6.66
N GLY A 336 -13.87 17.48 -7.20
CA GLY A 336 -12.64 17.22 -6.47
C GLY A 336 -12.75 16.06 -5.47
N ASP A 337 -11.60 15.48 -5.14
CA ASP A 337 -11.47 14.46 -4.11
C ASP A 337 -11.84 15.04 -2.73
N ARG A 338 -12.74 14.35 -2.02
CA ARG A 338 -13.28 14.77 -0.71
C ARG A 338 -12.65 14.03 0.46
N PHE A 339 -11.86 13.00 0.19
CA PHE A 339 -11.18 12.21 1.21
C PHE A 339 -9.70 12.54 1.21
N ILE A 340 -9.06 12.56 0.04
CA ILE A 340 -7.62 12.78 -0.09
C ILE A 340 -7.36 14.17 -0.67
N PRO A 341 -6.78 15.10 0.12
CA PRO A 341 -6.55 16.47 -0.34
C PRO A 341 -5.59 16.58 -1.53
N GLU A 342 -6.05 17.21 -2.62
CA GLU A 342 -5.22 17.55 -3.81
C GLU A 342 -4.00 18.43 -3.45
N ALA A 343 -4.12 19.25 -2.41
CA ALA A 343 -3.05 20.11 -1.92
C ALA A 343 -1.80 19.32 -1.48
N GLY A 344 -1.96 18.10 -0.96
CA GLY A 344 -0.82 17.28 -0.56
C GLY A 344 0.02 16.83 -1.75
N VAL A 345 -0.63 16.28 -2.79
CA VAL A 345 0.09 15.79 -3.98
C VAL A 345 0.71 16.94 -4.78
N THR A 346 0.04 18.09 -4.85
CA THR A 346 0.61 19.28 -5.52
C THR A 346 1.83 19.82 -4.78
N ALA A 347 1.82 19.86 -3.45
CA ALA A 347 3.00 20.22 -2.65
C ALA A 347 4.17 19.24 -2.85
N LEU A 348 3.90 17.93 -2.89
CA LEU A 348 4.93 16.92 -3.17
C LEU A 348 5.55 17.12 -4.57
N ILE A 349 4.73 17.40 -5.58
CA ILE A 349 5.18 17.66 -6.95
C ILE A 349 6.10 18.88 -7.00
N GLU A 350 5.73 19.98 -6.35
CA GLU A 350 6.56 21.17 -6.25
C GLU A 350 7.90 20.87 -5.57
N GLN A 351 7.87 20.14 -4.45
CA GLN A 351 9.07 19.74 -3.72
C GLN A 351 10.00 18.88 -4.59
N TRP A 352 9.48 17.87 -5.28
CA TRP A 352 10.29 17.01 -6.15
C TRP A 352 10.81 17.73 -7.39
N ARG A 353 10.00 18.59 -8.03
CA ARG A 353 10.45 19.42 -9.16
C ARG A 353 11.55 20.40 -8.73
N SER A 354 11.47 20.97 -7.53
CA SER A 354 12.53 21.83 -6.98
C SER A 354 13.88 21.12 -6.81
N LYS A 355 13.85 19.79 -6.71
CA LYS A 355 15.02 18.89 -6.64
C LYS A 355 15.40 18.29 -7.99
N GLY A 356 14.77 18.73 -9.09
CA GLY A 356 15.09 18.31 -10.46
C GLY A 356 14.36 17.07 -10.98
N ALA A 357 13.40 16.51 -10.24
CA ALA A 357 12.63 15.35 -10.72
C ALA A 357 11.70 15.70 -11.89
N ASN A 358 11.59 14.78 -12.85
CA ASN A 358 10.60 14.86 -13.92
C ASN A 358 9.24 14.35 -13.44
N VAL A 359 8.39 15.28 -13.00
CA VAL A 359 7.06 14.95 -12.47
C VAL A 359 5.97 15.58 -13.33
N HIS A 360 5.03 14.77 -13.82
CA HIS A 360 3.82 15.21 -14.51
C HIS A 360 2.63 15.23 -13.55
N TYR A 361 1.70 16.17 -13.75
CA TYR A 361 0.43 16.23 -13.02
C TYR A 361 -0.75 16.24 -13.98
N GLU A 362 -1.68 15.30 -13.81
CA GLU A 362 -2.91 15.19 -14.59
C GLU A 362 -4.14 15.39 -13.68
N PRO A 363 -4.73 16.59 -13.64
CA PRO A 363 -6.00 16.80 -12.94
C PRO A 363 -7.15 16.16 -13.72
N VAL A 364 -7.95 15.33 -13.06
CA VAL A 364 -9.07 14.59 -13.67
C VAL A 364 -10.41 14.96 -13.02
N ALA A 365 -11.51 14.78 -13.75
CA ALA A 365 -12.85 15.08 -13.25
C ALA A 365 -13.37 13.97 -12.33
N GLY A 366 -13.91 14.33 -11.16
CA GLY A 366 -14.49 13.37 -10.21
C GLY A 366 -14.06 13.61 -8.77
N ASP A 367 -14.67 12.85 -7.87
CA ASP A 367 -14.18 12.64 -6.51
C ASP A 367 -13.13 11.52 -6.47
N HIS A 368 -12.87 10.96 -5.30
CA HIS A 368 -11.95 9.84 -5.10
C HIS A 368 -12.30 8.58 -5.91
N PHE A 369 -13.56 8.34 -6.24
CA PHE A 369 -13.94 7.12 -6.96
C PHE A 369 -14.13 7.38 -8.44
N ILE A 370 -14.78 8.49 -8.78
CA ILE A 370 -14.98 8.88 -10.18
C ILE A 370 -13.64 9.28 -10.80
N GLY A 371 -12.79 9.99 -10.06
CA GLY A 371 -11.43 10.37 -10.47
C GLY A 371 -10.56 9.16 -10.78
N ALA A 372 -10.69 8.07 -10.01
CA ALA A 372 -10.01 6.80 -10.29
C ALA A 372 -10.32 6.28 -11.70
N MET A 373 -11.60 6.35 -12.09
CA MET A 373 -12.09 5.85 -13.38
C MET A 373 -11.79 6.80 -14.54
N THR A 374 -12.01 8.11 -14.35
CA THR A 374 -11.76 9.12 -15.39
C THR A 374 -10.26 9.30 -15.67
N GLY A 375 -9.39 8.94 -14.73
CA GLY A 375 -7.94 8.92 -14.92
C GLY A 375 -7.41 7.71 -15.71
N LEU A 376 -8.16 6.60 -15.84
CA LEU A 376 -7.65 5.39 -16.50
C LEU A 376 -7.11 5.62 -17.92
N PRO A 377 -7.77 6.40 -18.82
CA PRO A 377 -7.21 6.68 -20.14
C PRO A 377 -5.83 7.33 -20.08
N PHE A 378 -5.58 8.23 -19.11
CA PHE A 378 -4.26 8.83 -18.91
C PHE A 378 -3.25 7.79 -18.44
N VAL A 379 -3.56 7.04 -17.38
CA VAL A 379 -2.68 6.01 -16.81
C VAL A 379 -2.25 5.00 -17.87
N LEU A 380 -3.20 4.47 -18.64
CA LEU A 380 -2.95 3.47 -19.68
C LEU A 380 -2.01 4.01 -20.78
N ARG A 381 -2.19 5.27 -21.21
CA ARG A 381 -1.33 5.90 -22.23
C ARG A 381 0.07 6.19 -21.68
N TRP A 382 0.14 6.87 -20.54
CA TRP A 382 1.41 7.27 -19.92
C TRP A 382 2.30 6.06 -19.62
N THR A 383 1.71 4.97 -19.13
CA THR A 383 2.42 3.71 -18.87
C THR A 383 3.00 3.12 -20.16
N ALA A 384 2.22 3.12 -21.25
CA ALA A 384 2.68 2.64 -22.55
C ALA A 384 3.79 3.52 -23.14
N GLU A 385 3.74 4.84 -22.92
CA GLU A 385 4.78 5.78 -23.32
C GLU A 385 6.10 5.50 -22.58
N GLN A 386 6.06 5.24 -21.26
CA GLN A 386 7.26 4.87 -20.50
C GLN A 386 7.88 3.56 -21.01
N PHE A 387 7.05 2.55 -21.32
CA PHE A 387 7.57 1.31 -21.92
C PHE A 387 8.13 1.51 -23.33
N ALA A 388 7.51 2.35 -24.16
CA ALA A 388 8.02 2.63 -25.49
C ALA A 388 9.39 3.34 -25.45
N ALA A 389 9.54 4.31 -24.54
CA ALA A 389 10.80 5.06 -24.32
C ALA A 389 11.94 4.18 -23.77
N ASN A 390 11.62 3.12 -23.04
CA ASN A 390 12.60 2.23 -22.39
C ASN A 390 12.74 0.86 -23.08
N GLY A 391 11.97 0.57 -24.12
CA GLY A 391 11.99 -0.69 -24.87
C GLY A 391 12.74 -0.63 -26.22
N SER A 392 13.44 0.47 -26.51
CA SER A 392 14.08 0.75 -27.81
C SER A 392 15.56 0.31 -27.91
N GLY A 393 16.02 -0.56 -26.99
CA GLY A 393 17.40 -1.07 -26.95
C GLY A 393 17.77 -1.98 -28.12
#